data_AF-A0A5C5WXN5-F1
#
_entry.id   AF-A0A5C5WXN5-F1
#
_cell.length_a   1.000
_cell.length_b   1.000
_cell.length_c   1.000
_cell.angle_alpha   90.00
_cell.angle_beta   90.00
_cell.angle_gamma   90.00
#
_symmetry.space_group_name_H-M   'P 1'
#
loop_
_entity.id
_entity.type
_entity.pdbx_description
1 polymer ?
#
loop_
_entity_poly.entity_id
_entity_poly.type
_entity_poly.pdbx_seq_one_letter_code
_entity_poly.pdbx_strand_id
1 'polypeptide(L)'
;MKSVDEHSNEEEVATSKPSSMRLDALEIKLHQDYLLRSTNLTIAAGEITVIVGASGAGKSVLLQTLAGLVSRKGDAINWSGEIAIGSANERSRVGIVFQQFALFDELSPTENVQFAIDHRKDKSQAPSSTAPEWLGLLGIPSRTHTSSLSGGQKQRLAIARTLAGDPDVVLYDEPSSGLDAATGREVAKLIRQTHDRFGRTSVIVTHDYETMLDIADHVLFLDPKTQSLVNIPRSEFASVANRIVSVSRSEGVADSAFRATQSWGNAIRGLVDRFLIQLGQVTLTAVSLPWTLRPTFPTIRWALRFFLHYLRLVGGASAWAYLIIAGLIVGFTTTYFTLRFLPFRTYTQPLLIDELLASIGFALYRVLVPVLATVLIAARCGAAVAADVGVKRYGGSIDAMKTFQATPRSYLLVPIAAAFLVATPVLETLAYVFARMISAVTFSMMHEEIGVHFWRQHFDRRVVPYGGWIPVGFGWVTMKNLACGVASGVIGYYRGLSPKQSARDVSDAITSTVLWSTLCVLVIHFAVALFEFKSID
;
A
#
# COMPACT_ATOMS: atom_id res chain seq x y z
N MET A 1 -3.31 54.61 -38.03
CA MET A 1 -3.13 54.69 -36.55
C MET A 1 -4.22 53.83 -35.93
N LYS A 2 -4.02 52.59 -35.47
CA LYS A 2 -2.86 51.71 -35.26
C LYS A 2 -3.38 50.28 -35.54
N SER A 3 -2.60 49.47 -36.27
CA SER A 3 -2.73 48.02 -36.30
C SER A 3 -2.48 47.48 -34.89
N VAL A 4 -3.34 46.59 -34.42
CA VAL A 4 -3.11 45.83 -33.19
C VAL A 4 -2.76 44.43 -33.63
N ASP A 5 -1.46 44.14 -33.61
CA ASP A 5 -0.90 42.83 -33.83
C ASP A 5 -1.35 41.90 -32.70
N GLU A 6 -2.10 40.85 -33.04
CA GLU A 6 -2.28 39.66 -32.21
C GLU A 6 -0.94 38.89 -32.17
N HIS A 7 -0.07 39.24 -31.23
CA HIS A 7 1.00 38.34 -30.81
C HIS A 7 0.43 37.38 -29.76
N SER A 8 0.08 36.17 -30.21
CA SER A 8 -0.04 34.99 -29.36
C SER A 8 1.32 34.71 -28.70
N ASN A 9 1.47 35.11 -27.44
CA ASN A 9 2.52 34.58 -26.58
C ASN A 9 2.22 33.10 -26.31
N GLU A 10 2.69 32.23 -27.20
CA GLU A 10 3.04 30.87 -26.80
C GLU A 10 4.23 31.00 -25.84
N GLU A 11 3.95 30.98 -24.53
CA GLU A 11 4.99 30.77 -23.53
C GLU A 11 5.64 29.41 -23.83
N GLU A 12 6.82 29.48 -24.45
CA GLU A 12 7.73 28.38 -24.70
C GLU A 12 8.09 27.78 -23.33
N VAL A 13 7.34 26.75 -22.92
CA VAL A 13 7.60 26.02 -21.67
C VAL A 13 9.04 25.53 -21.76
N ALA A 14 9.90 26.06 -20.89
CA ALA A 14 11.31 25.66 -20.80
C ALA A 14 11.38 24.16 -20.49
N THR A 15 11.51 23.34 -21.52
CA THR A 15 11.55 21.88 -21.45
C THR A 15 13.02 21.45 -21.34
N SER A 16 13.33 20.55 -20.40
CA SER A 16 14.69 19.98 -20.33
C SER A 16 15.00 19.26 -21.66
N LYS A 17 16.23 19.41 -22.16
CA LYS A 17 16.65 18.81 -23.43
C LYS A 17 16.42 17.29 -23.40
N PRO A 18 15.86 16.69 -24.47
CA PRO A 18 15.65 15.25 -24.53
C PRO A 18 16.96 14.50 -24.33
N SER A 19 16.91 13.44 -23.54
CA SER A 19 18.07 12.58 -23.29
C SER A 19 17.91 11.22 -23.98
N SER A 20 18.97 10.76 -24.64
CA SER A 20 19.06 9.40 -25.16
C SER A 20 19.25 8.41 -24.02
N MET A 21 18.72 7.20 -24.16
CA MET A 21 18.97 6.10 -23.21
C MET A 21 19.87 5.05 -23.86
N ARG A 22 21.04 4.80 -23.25
CA ARG A 22 22.00 3.80 -23.72
C ARG A 22 22.01 2.59 -22.81
N LEU A 23 21.88 1.41 -23.41
CA LEU A 23 21.96 0.11 -22.76
C LEU A 23 23.28 -0.54 -23.21
N ASP A 24 24.16 -0.82 -22.25
CA ASP A 24 25.46 -1.45 -22.51
C ASP A 24 25.51 -2.82 -21.81
N ALA A 25 25.64 -3.89 -22.60
CA ALA A 25 25.66 -5.27 -22.16
C ALA A 25 24.54 -5.62 -21.15
N LEU A 26 23.33 -5.07 -21.39
CA LEU A 26 22.20 -5.28 -20.49
C LEU A 26 21.73 -6.73 -20.58
N GLU A 27 21.69 -7.40 -19.44
CA GLU A 27 21.24 -8.78 -19.30
C GLU A 27 20.27 -8.89 -18.13
N ILE A 28 19.16 -9.59 -18.33
CA ILE A 28 18.10 -9.78 -17.34
C ILE A 28 17.78 -11.28 -17.23
N LYS A 29 17.79 -11.78 -16.00
CA LYS A 29 17.48 -13.17 -15.64
C LYS A 29 16.30 -13.24 -14.68
N LEU A 30 15.42 -14.21 -14.91
CA LEU A 30 14.41 -14.66 -13.97
C LEU A 30 14.84 -16.02 -13.43
N HIS A 31 15.17 -16.09 -12.13
CA HIS A 31 15.83 -17.22 -11.50
C HIS A 31 17.12 -17.60 -12.25
N GLN A 32 17.09 -18.66 -13.07
CA GLN A 32 18.22 -19.11 -13.89
C GLN A 32 18.02 -18.86 -15.39
N ASP A 33 16.82 -18.49 -15.82
CA ASP A 33 16.47 -18.32 -17.23
C ASP A 33 16.68 -16.87 -17.68
N TYR A 34 17.20 -16.70 -18.89
CA TYR A 34 17.39 -15.39 -19.49
C TYR A 34 16.05 -14.85 -19.98
N LEU A 35 15.67 -13.66 -19.53
CA LEU A 35 14.60 -12.87 -20.14
C LEU A 35 15.17 -11.96 -21.23
N LEU A 36 16.39 -11.45 -21.02
CA LEU A 36 17.13 -10.67 -21.99
C LEU A 36 18.62 -11.04 -21.90
N ARG A 37 19.22 -11.42 -23.02
CA ARG A 37 20.66 -11.63 -23.17
C ARG A 37 21.34 -10.31 -23.48
N SER A 38 22.63 -10.23 -23.17
CA SER A 38 23.51 -9.07 -23.36
C SER A 38 23.15 -8.25 -24.61
N THR A 39 22.46 -7.13 -24.38
CA THR A 39 21.96 -6.24 -25.44
C THR A 39 22.68 -4.90 -25.35
N ASN A 40 23.22 -4.45 -26.49
CA ASN A 40 23.76 -3.11 -26.67
C ASN A 40 22.81 -2.32 -27.56
N LEU A 41 22.20 -1.26 -27.03
CA LEU A 41 21.17 -0.52 -27.75
C LEU A 41 21.18 0.94 -27.31
N THR A 42 20.98 1.85 -28.25
CA THR A 42 20.72 3.26 -27.96
C THR A 42 19.30 3.61 -28.40
N ILE A 43 18.51 4.11 -27.45
CA ILE A 43 17.21 4.72 -27.69
C ILE A 43 17.48 6.21 -27.92
N ALA A 44 17.11 6.67 -29.10
CA ALA A 44 17.35 8.03 -29.55
C ALA A 44 16.57 9.06 -28.70
N ALA A 45 17.16 10.24 -28.57
CA ALA A 45 16.63 11.31 -27.74
C ALA A 45 15.42 11.97 -28.43
N GLY A 46 14.33 12.18 -27.70
CA GLY A 46 13.17 12.93 -28.19
C GLY A 46 12.32 12.18 -29.21
N GLU A 47 12.45 10.86 -29.28
CA GLU A 47 11.68 10.00 -30.20
C GLU A 47 10.82 8.99 -29.43
N ILE A 48 9.80 8.44 -30.11
CA ILE A 48 8.95 7.37 -29.57
C ILE A 48 9.45 6.00 -30.05
N THR A 49 9.98 5.20 -29.13
CA THR A 49 10.37 3.81 -29.39
C THR A 49 9.32 2.84 -28.86
N VAL A 50 8.74 2.01 -29.74
CA VAL A 50 7.79 0.96 -29.36
C VAL A 50 8.48 -0.40 -29.31
N ILE A 51 8.46 -1.04 -28.14
CA ILE A 51 8.95 -2.38 -27.91
C ILE A 51 7.77 -3.37 -27.97
N VAL A 52 7.79 -4.22 -28.98
CA VAL A 52 6.77 -5.25 -29.24
C VAL A 52 7.29 -6.64 -28.94
N GLY A 53 6.42 -7.54 -28.52
CA GLY A 53 6.79 -8.94 -28.24
C GLY A 53 5.63 -9.73 -27.66
N ALA A 54 5.76 -11.06 -27.66
CA ALA A 54 4.73 -11.97 -27.14
C ALA A 54 4.39 -11.67 -25.67
N SER A 55 3.17 -12.03 -25.25
CA SER A 55 2.80 -11.98 -23.83
C SER A 55 3.75 -12.88 -23.02
N GLY A 56 4.18 -12.43 -21.84
CA GLY A 56 5.15 -13.18 -21.02
C GLY A 56 6.62 -13.08 -21.45
N ALA A 57 6.97 -12.42 -22.56
CA ALA A 57 8.36 -12.28 -23.02
C ALA A 57 9.28 -11.46 -22.08
N GLY A 58 8.77 -10.91 -20.96
CA GLY A 58 9.56 -10.15 -19.99
C GLY A 58 9.59 -8.62 -20.22
N LYS A 59 8.71 -8.10 -21.09
CA LYS A 59 8.70 -6.66 -21.45
C LYS A 59 8.49 -5.72 -20.25
N SER A 60 7.56 -6.03 -19.34
CA SER A 60 7.35 -5.22 -18.13
C SER A 60 8.54 -5.31 -17.16
N VAL A 61 9.22 -6.47 -17.08
CA VAL A 61 10.46 -6.61 -16.28
C VAL A 61 11.58 -5.76 -16.87
N LEU A 62 11.69 -5.69 -18.20
CA LEU A 62 12.60 -4.78 -18.88
C LEU A 62 12.31 -3.33 -18.48
N LEU A 63 11.05 -2.85 -18.59
CA LEU A 63 10.70 -1.48 -18.18
C LEU A 63 11.00 -1.19 -16.71
N GLN A 64 10.66 -2.11 -15.81
CA GLN A 64 10.97 -1.95 -14.38
C GLN A 64 12.48 -1.88 -14.13
N THR A 65 13.28 -2.60 -14.92
CA THR A 65 14.75 -2.54 -14.86
C THR A 65 15.27 -1.19 -15.37
N LEU A 66 14.73 -0.69 -16.49
CA LEU A 66 15.05 0.64 -17.03
C LEU A 66 14.68 1.77 -16.05
N ALA A 67 13.54 1.65 -15.36
CA ALA A 67 13.07 2.58 -14.34
C ALA A 67 13.84 2.50 -13.01
N GLY A 68 14.76 1.55 -12.85
CA GLY A 68 15.50 1.34 -11.60
C GLY A 68 14.65 0.76 -10.45
N LEU A 69 13.51 0.14 -10.76
CA LEU A 69 12.62 -0.49 -9.78
C LEU A 69 13.09 -1.90 -9.38
N VAL A 70 13.91 -2.54 -10.22
CA VAL A 70 14.50 -3.85 -9.97
C VAL A 70 15.95 -3.69 -9.48
N SER A 71 16.25 -4.26 -8.31
CA SER A 71 17.62 -4.32 -7.79
C SER A 71 18.48 -5.26 -8.63
N ARG A 72 19.78 -4.94 -8.79
CA ARG A 72 20.71 -5.77 -9.61
C ARG A 72 20.78 -7.23 -9.15
N LYS A 73 20.76 -7.45 -7.83
CA LYS A 73 20.71 -8.77 -7.20
C LYS A 73 19.42 -8.89 -6.40
N GLY A 74 18.45 -9.63 -6.92
CA GLY A 74 17.18 -9.90 -6.26
C GLY A 74 16.93 -11.41 -6.14
N ASP A 75 15.99 -11.77 -5.27
CA ASP A 75 15.69 -13.20 -5.00
C ASP A 75 15.13 -13.93 -6.23
N ALA A 76 14.39 -13.21 -7.08
CA ALA A 76 13.76 -13.75 -8.29
C ALA A 76 14.33 -13.17 -9.59
N ILE A 77 14.64 -11.87 -9.64
CA ILE A 77 15.11 -11.21 -10.85
C ILE A 77 16.51 -10.64 -10.59
N ASN A 78 17.44 -10.96 -11.49
CA ASN A 78 18.81 -10.49 -11.46
C ASN A 78 19.15 -9.83 -12.80
N TRP A 79 20.00 -8.81 -12.77
CA TRP A 79 20.40 -8.15 -14.00
C TRP A 79 21.80 -7.53 -13.91
N SER A 80 22.48 -7.43 -15.06
CA SER A 80 23.82 -6.87 -15.21
C SER A 80 23.93 -5.94 -16.42
N GLY A 81 25.04 -5.21 -16.54
CA GLY A 81 25.27 -4.18 -17.56
C GLY A 81 25.07 -2.75 -17.04
N GLU A 82 25.11 -1.79 -17.95
CA GLU A 82 24.92 -0.37 -17.66
C GLU A 82 23.71 0.21 -18.41
N ILE A 83 23.05 1.19 -17.77
CA ILE A 83 21.90 1.90 -18.32
C ILE A 83 22.15 3.37 -18.03
N ALA A 84 22.58 4.11 -19.06
CA ALA A 84 22.89 5.53 -18.99
C ALA A 84 21.78 6.37 -19.64
N ILE A 85 21.52 7.56 -19.09
CA ILE A 85 20.55 8.52 -19.63
C ILE A 85 21.28 9.84 -19.83
N GLY A 86 21.40 10.27 -21.08
CA GLY A 86 22.26 11.40 -21.42
C GLY A 86 23.72 11.15 -21.03
N SER A 87 24.36 12.14 -20.39
CA SER A 87 25.77 12.07 -19.96
C SER A 87 25.99 11.48 -18.56
N ALA A 88 24.92 11.17 -17.82
CA ALA A 88 24.99 10.67 -16.45
C ALA A 88 24.33 9.30 -16.30
N ASN A 89 24.80 8.50 -15.35
CA ASN A 89 24.21 7.20 -14.99
C ASN A 89 22.95 7.37 -14.11
N GLU A 90 22.14 8.39 -14.40
CA GLU A 90 21.02 8.82 -13.58
C GLU A 90 19.68 8.28 -14.11
N ARG A 91 19.38 7.02 -13.78
CA ARG A 91 18.01 6.44 -13.87
C ARG A 91 16.98 7.22 -13.05
N SER A 92 17.48 8.14 -12.25
CA SER A 92 16.75 9.14 -11.51
C SER A 92 15.76 9.89 -12.44
N ARG A 93 16.07 10.16 -13.71
CA ARG A 93 15.19 10.98 -14.56
C ARG A 93 14.19 10.20 -15.42
N VAL A 94 13.81 8.99 -14.99
CA VAL A 94 12.84 8.13 -15.67
C VAL A 94 11.48 8.18 -14.99
N GLY A 95 10.44 8.50 -15.76
CA GLY A 95 9.04 8.35 -15.37
C GLY A 95 8.45 7.08 -15.97
N ILE A 96 7.47 6.46 -15.29
CA ILE A 96 6.75 5.29 -15.83
C ILE A 96 5.25 5.46 -15.64
N VAL A 97 4.51 5.22 -16.71
CA VAL A 97 3.06 5.07 -16.73
C VAL A 97 2.77 3.56 -16.69
N PHE A 98 2.31 3.09 -15.54
CA PHE A 98 2.03 1.68 -15.30
C PHE A 98 0.72 1.24 -15.96
N GLN A 99 0.64 -0.03 -16.35
CA GLN A 99 -0.55 -0.67 -16.92
C GLN A 99 -1.82 -0.48 -16.06
N GLN A 100 -1.68 -0.56 -14.73
CA GLN A 100 -2.79 -0.38 -13.78
C GLN A 100 -2.91 1.07 -13.27
N PHE A 101 -2.34 2.03 -14.00
CA PHE A 101 -2.24 3.47 -13.70
C PHE A 101 -1.39 3.83 -12.46
N ALA A 102 -1.33 2.94 -11.46
CA ALA A 102 -0.59 3.09 -10.21
C ALA A 102 -0.89 4.41 -9.47
N LEU A 103 -2.13 4.88 -9.54
CA LEU A 103 -2.58 6.12 -8.91
C LEU A 103 -2.70 5.97 -7.38
N PHE A 104 -2.65 7.09 -6.67
CA PHE A 104 -2.91 7.12 -5.24
C PHE A 104 -4.39 7.47 -5.03
N ASP A 105 -5.21 6.45 -4.77
CA ASP A 105 -6.66 6.61 -4.63
C ASP A 105 -7.05 7.44 -3.40
N GLU A 106 -6.18 7.48 -2.38
CA GLU A 106 -6.34 8.34 -1.20
C GLU A 106 -6.09 9.83 -1.46
N LEU A 107 -5.48 10.16 -2.60
CA LEU A 107 -5.17 11.52 -3.02
C LEU A 107 -6.17 11.97 -4.08
N SER A 108 -6.55 13.24 -4.08
CA SER A 108 -7.31 13.83 -5.19
C SER A 108 -6.50 13.82 -6.50
N PRO A 109 -7.12 14.07 -7.67
CA PRO A 109 -6.38 14.22 -8.93
C PRO A 109 -5.30 15.31 -8.83
N THR A 110 -5.62 16.44 -8.20
CA THR A 110 -4.66 17.53 -8.00
C THR A 110 -3.52 17.10 -7.08
N GLU A 111 -3.83 16.36 -6.00
CA GLU A 111 -2.82 15.85 -5.07
C GLU A 111 -1.92 14.79 -5.72
N ASN A 112 -2.44 13.95 -6.62
CA ASN A 112 -1.63 12.99 -7.37
C ASN A 112 -0.55 13.70 -8.19
N VAL A 113 -0.93 14.75 -8.93
CA VAL A 113 0.02 15.55 -9.73
C VAL A 113 0.95 16.36 -8.83
N GLN A 114 0.43 17.00 -7.79
CA GLN A 114 1.25 17.77 -6.84
C GLN A 114 2.29 16.88 -6.14
N PHE A 115 1.94 15.63 -5.84
CA PHE A 115 2.89 14.67 -5.26
C PHE A 115 4.11 14.47 -6.14
N ALA A 116 3.92 14.34 -7.46
CA ALA A 116 5.01 14.23 -8.42
C ALA A 116 5.83 15.53 -8.50
N ILE A 117 5.17 16.70 -8.53
CA ILE A 117 5.82 18.02 -8.55
C ILE A 117 6.73 18.22 -7.34
N ASP A 118 6.24 17.87 -6.14
CA ASP A 118 6.96 18.05 -4.87
C ASP A 118 8.16 17.08 -4.74
N HIS A 119 8.11 15.95 -5.46
CA HIS A 119 9.15 14.93 -5.50
C HIS A 119 10.00 14.98 -6.78
N ARG A 120 9.93 16.07 -7.55
CA ARG A 120 10.87 16.32 -8.65
C ARG A 120 12.30 16.33 -8.12
N LYS A 121 13.19 15.78 -8.94
CA LYS A 121 14.62 15.67 -8.61
C LYS A 121 15.33 16.99 -8.75
N ASP A 122 15.10 17.66 -9.86
CA ASP A 122 15.61 19.00 -10.08
C ASP A 122 14.70 20.02 -9.36
N LYS A 123 15.16 20.45 -8.19
CA LYS A 123 14.52 21.52 -7.42
C LYS A 123 15.10 22.90 -7.75
N SER A 124 16.14 22.97 -8.57
CA SER A 124 16.75 24.24 -8.97
C SER A 124 15.87 25.00 -9.97
N GLN A 125 15.05 24.28 -10.74
CA GLN A 125 14.11 24.84 -11.68
C GLN A 125 12.68 24.82 -11.15
N ALA A 126 11.94 25.90 -11.44
CA ALA A 126 10.51 25.96 -11.19
C ALA A 126 9.79 24.83 -11.95
N PRO A 127 8.67 24.31 -11.42
CA PRO A 127 7.87 23.33 -12.16
C PRO A 127 7.34 23.96 -13.45
N SER A 128 7.32 23.18 -14.53
CA SER A 128 6.85 23.62 -15.84
C SER A 128 5.40 24.09 -15.83
N SER A 129 4.58 23.54 -14.93
CA SER A 129 3.18 23.88 -14.76
C SER A 129 2.69 23.49 -13.36
N THR A 130 1.66 24.17 -12.88
CA THR A 130 1.01 23.82 -11.61
C THR A 130 0.13 22.57 -11.74
N ALA A 131 -0.20 21.92 -10.63
CA ALA A 131 -1.08 20.75 -10.66
C ALA A 131 -2.45 21.03 -11.31
N PRO A 132 -3.15 22.16 -11.04
CA PRO A 132 -4.37 22.52 -11.74
C PRO A 132 -4.20 22.73 -13.25
N GLU A 133 -3.08 23.32 -13.69
CA GLU A 133 -2.78 23.49 -15.12
C GLU A 133 -2.62 22.14 -15.82
N TRP A 134 -1.91 21.18 -15.21
CA TRP A 134 -1.81 19.81 -15.74
C TRP A 134 -3.18 19.13 -15.88
N LEU A 135 -4.05 19.30 -14.89
CA LEU A 135 -5.41 18.77 -14.98
C LEU A 135 -6.24 19.45 -16.07
N GLY A 136 -6.13 20.78 -16.20
CA GLY A 136 -6.80 21.54 -17.25
C GLY A 136 -6.32 21.12 -18.65
N LEU A 137 -5.00 20.98 -18.80
CA LEU A 137 -4.36 20.59 -20.05
C LEU A 137 -4.84 19.24 -20.58
N LEU A 138 -4.99 18.25 -19.70
CA LEU A 138 -5.44 16.90 -20.09
C LEU A 138 -6.94 16.67 -19.81
N GLY A 139 -7.72 17.72 -19.53
CA GLY A 139 -9.17 17.59 -19.30
C GLY A 139 -9.54 16.60 -18.18
N ILE A 140 -8.82 16.64 -17.05
CA ILE A 140 -9.06 15.79 -15.89
C ILE A 140 -9.92 16.55 -14.87
N PRO A 141 -11.05 15.99 -14.40
CA PRO A 141 -11.91 16.68 -13.44
C PRO A 141 -11.23 16.72 -12.06
N SER A 142 -10.95 17.93 -11.55
CA SER A 142 -10.21 18.13 -10.29
C SER A 142 -11.01 17.81 -9.02
N ARG A 143 -12.35 17.86 -9.09
CA ARG A 143 -13.25 17.64 -7.95
C ARG A 143 -13.68 16.18 -7.78
N THR A 144 -13.47 15.34 -8.78
CA THR A 144 -13.84 13.93 -8.72
C THR A 144 -12.80 13.14 -7.94
N HIS A 145 -13.22 12.25 -7.05
CA HIS A 145 -12.30 11.33 -6.37
C HIS A 145 -11.57 10.46 -7.39
N THR A 146 -10.27 10.23 -7.17
CA THR A 146 -9.41 9.45 -8.08
C THR A 146 -9.97 8.06 -8.36
N SER A 147 -10.51 7.41 -7.33
CA SER A 147 -11.15 6.08 -7.44
C SER A 147 -12.38 6.09 -8.37
N SER A 148 -13.10 7.23 -8.46
CA SER A 148 -14.32 7.43 -9.24
C SER A 148 -14.08 7.91 -10.67
N LEU A 149 -12.84 8.13 -11.08
CA LEU A 149 -12.51 8.51 -12.46
C LEU A 149 -12.77 7.35 -13.43
N SER A 150 -13.17 7.67 -14.67
CA SER A 150 -13.26 6.67 -15.75
C SER A 150 -11.85 6.15 -16.13
N GLY A 151 -11.76 4.99 -16.80
CA GLY A 151 -10.47 4.43 -17.22
C GLY A 151 -9.63 5.40 -18.04
N GLY A 152 -10.23 6.08 -19.03
CA GLY A 152 -9.55 7.11 -19.81
C GLY A 152 -9.12 8.34 -19.00
N GLN A 153 -9.91 8.75 -18.00
CA GLN A 153 -9.52 9.82 -17.07
C GLN A 153 -8.36 9.40 -16.16
N LYS A 154 -8.35 8.15 -15.67
CA LYS A 154 -7.23 7.58 -14.90
C LYS A 154 -5.96 7.52 -15.74
N GLN A 155 -6.06 7.13 -17.01
CA GLN A 155 -4.93 7.15 -17.95
C GLN A 155 -4.37 8.56 -18.13
N ARG A 156 -5.23 9.55 -18.39
CA ARG A 156 -4.82 10.96 -18.49
C ARG A 156 -4.15 11.45 -17.21
N LEU A 157 -4.70 11.12 -16.04
CA LEU A 157 -4.10 11.47 -14.75
C LEU A 157 -2.74 10.79 -14.52
N ALA A 158 -2.58 9.52 -14.91
CA ALA A 158 -1.31 8.81 -14.80
C ALA A 158 -0.23 9.44 -15.67
N ILE A 159 -0.58 9.86 -16.90
CA ILE A 159 0.31 10.59 -17.81
C ILE A 159 0.67 11.97 -17.24
N ALA A 160 -0.32 12.78 -16.84
CA ALA A 160 -0.08 14.08 -16.22
C ALA A 160 0.84 13.98 -15.00
N ARG A 161 0.57 13.04 -14.08
CA ARG A 161 1.41 12.83 -12.89
C ARG A 161 2.84 12.46 -13.27
N THR A 162 3.02 11.59 -14.26
CA THR A 162 4.35 11.14 -14.68
C THR A 162 5.14 12.29 -15.29
N LEU A 163 4.52 13.07 -16.18
CA LEU A 163 5.15 14.22 -16.83
C LEU A 163 5.41 15.39 -15.86
N ALA A 164 4.52 15.60 -14.89
CA ALA A 164 4.70 16.61 -13.85
C ALA A 164 5.89 16.32 -12.92
N GLY A 165 6.39 15.07 -12.91
CA GLY A 165 7.65 14.70 -12.28
C GLY A 165 8.91 15.14 -13.04
N ASP A 166 8.73 15.81 -14.19
CA ASP A 166 9.79 16.30 -15.08
C ASP A 166 10.82 15.23 -15.50
N PRO A 167 10.39 14.08 -16.03
CA PRO A 167 11.31 13.04 -16.49
C PRO A 167 11.92 13.39 -17.85
N ASP A 168 13.17 12.99 -18.06
CA ASP A 168 13.82 13.08 -19.37
C ASP A 168 13.38 11.91 -20.29
N VAL A 169 13.03 10.76 -19.68
CA VAL A 169 12.52 9.56 -20.37
C VAL A 169 11.21 9.09 -19.74
N VAL A 170 10.17 8.88 -20.56
CA VAL A 170 8.88 8.34 -20.13
C VAL A 170 8.70 6.93 -20.65
N LEU A 171 8.45 5.99 -19.74
CA LEU A 171 8.16 4.60 -20.03
C LEU A 171 6.65 4.36 -19.95
N TYR A 172 6.07 3.64 -20.90
CA TYR A 172 4.65 3.25 -20.90
C TYR A 172 4.54 1.73 -20.92
N ASP A 173 3.97 1.16 -19.87
CA ASP A 173 3.78 -0.30 -19.72
C ASP A 173 2.36 -0.69 -20.15
N GLU A 174 2.24 -1.24 -21.36
CA GLU A 174 1.00 -1.64 -22.01
C GLU A 174 -0.17 -0.62 -21.93
N PRO A 175 0.00 0.60 -22.45
CA PRO A 175 -0.96 1.70 -22.25
C PRO A 175 -2.34 1.49 -22.90
N SER A 176 -2.48 0.56 -23.87
CA SER A 176 -3.76 0.20 -24.50
C SER A 176 -4.33 -1.15 -24.03
N SER A 177 -3.68 -1.83 -23.08
CA SER A 177 -4.05 -3.19 -22.68
C SER A 177 -5.46 -3.27 -22.10
N GLY A 178 -6.26 -4.20 -22.62
CA GLY A 178 -7.65 -4.40 -22.19
C GLY A 178 -8.64 -3.34 -22.69
N LEU A 179 -8.22 -2.45 -23.60
CA LEU A 179 -9.09 -1.47 -24.27
C LEU A 179 -9.50 -1.97 -25.66
N ASP A 180 -10.65 -1.51 -26.15
CA ASP A 180 -11.01 -1.70 -27.55
C ASP A 180 -10.13 -0.84 -28.48
N ALA A 181 -10.07 -1.20 -29.76
CA ALA A 181 -9.18 -0.55 -30.72
C ALA A 181 -9.44 0.96 -30.89
N ALA A 182 -10.69 1.44 -30.73
CA ALA A 182 -10.98 2.86 -30.84
C ALA A 182 -10.41 3.62 -29.64
N THR A 183 -10.67 3.13 -28.42
CA THR A 183 -10.12 3.72 -27.20
C THR A 183 -8.59 3.61 -27.17
N GLY A 184 -8.00 2.51 -27.65
CA GLY A 184 -6.55 2.35 -27.78
C GLY A 184 -5.91 3.42 -28.67
N ARG A 185 -6.54 3.77 -29.80
CA ARG A 185 -6.09 4.87 -30.68
C ARG A 185 -6.21 6.24 -30.00
N GLU A 186 -7.22 6.46 -29.17
CA GLU A 186 -7.31 7.70 -28.38
C GLU A 186 -6.14 7.83 -27.40
N VAL A 187 -5.75 6.73 -26.75
CA VAL A 187 -4.57 6.69 -25.88
C VAL A 187 -3.29 6.95 -26.67
N ALA A 188 -3.12 6.33 -27.84
CA ALA A 188 -1.97 6.56 -28.70
C ALA A 188 -1.87 8.04 -29.13
N LYS A 189 -2.99 8.65 -29.54
CA LYS A 189 -3.06 10.09 -29.87
C LYS A 189 -2.66 10.97 -28.70
N LEU A 190 -3.15 10.65 -27.49
CA LEU A 190 -2.78 11.38 -26.29
C LEU A 190 -1.27 11.27 -25.98
N ILE A 191 -0.68 10.09 -26.15
CA ILE A 191 0.76 9.89 -25.97
C ILE A 191 1.53 10.73 -27.00
N ARG A 192 1.15 10.69 -28.29
CA ARG A 192 1.80 11.51 -29.32
C ARG A 192 1.68 13.00 -29.03
N GLN A 193 0.48 13.48 -28.70
CA GLN A 193 0.23 14.89 -28.36
C GLN A 193 1.08 15.36 -27.18
N THR A 194 1.16 14.57 -26.12
CA THR A 194 1.98 14.92 -24.95
C THR A 194 3.47 14.84 -25.27
N HIS A 195 3.90 13.86 -26.05
CA HIS A 195 5.27 13.76 -26.54
C HIS A 195 5.66 14.97 -27.41
N ASP A 196 4.83 15.36 -28.38
CA ASP A 196 5.08 16.53 -29.25
C ASP A 196 5.18 17.83 -28.45
N ARG A 197 4.33 17.97 -27.44
CA ARG A 197 4.29 19.17 -26.60
C ARG A 197 5.47 19.29 -25.65
N PHE A 198 5.95 18.18 -25.08
CA PHE A 198 6.96 18.19 -24.02
C PHE A 198 8.34 17.70 -24.48
N GLY A 199 8.46 17.16 -25.69
CA GLY A 199 9.71 16.72 -26.30
C GLY A 199 10.45 15.62 -25.54
N ARG A 200 9.75 14.77 -24.76
CA ARG A 200 10.37 13.73 -23.94
C ARG A 200 10.69 12.48 -24.75
N THR A 201 11.80 11.81 -24.44
CA THR A 201 12.08 10.48 -24.99
C THR A 201 11.04 9.49 -24.46
N SER A 202 10.37 8.75 -25.33
CA SER A 202 9.29 7.83 -24.94
C SER A 202 9.62 6.40 -25.31
N VAL A 203 9.41 5.47 -24.38
CA VAL A 203 9.51 4.02 -24.63
C VAL A 203 8.19 3.37 -24.28
N ILE A 204 7.54 2.74 -25.26
CA ILE A 204 6.25 2.09 -25.08
C ILE A 204 6.45 0.59 -25.20
N VAL A 205 6.08 -0.17 -24.19
CA VAL A 205 5.96 -1.63 -24.28
C VAL A 205 4.51 -1.97 -24.57
N THR A 206 4.27 -2.82 -25.58
CA THR A 206 2.93 -3.33 -25.84
C THR A 206 2.98 -4.72 -26.50
N HIS A 207 1.91 -5.50 -26.31
CA HIS A 207 1.61 -6.65 -27.16
C HIS A 207 0.53 -6.33 -28.21
N ASP A 208 -0.33 -5.33 -27.93
CA ASP A 208 -1.24 -4.71 -28.89
C ASP A 208 -0.48 -3.61 -29.64
N TYR A 209 0.26 -4.02 -30.67
CA TYR A 209 1.13 -3.12 -31.42
C TYR A 209 0.36 -2.29 -32.45
N GLU A 210 -0.78 -2.76 -32.97
CA GLU A 210 -1.50 -2.12 -34.07
C GLU A 210 -1.89 -0.68 -33.74
N THR A 211 -2.33 -0.43 -32.51
CA THR A 211 -2.74 0.90 -32.06
C THR A 211 -1.57 1.87 -31.83
N MET A 212 -0.35 1.34 -31.61
CA MET A 212 0.84 2.12 -31.23
C MET A 212 1.85 2.29 -32.36
N LEU A 213 1.78 1.48 -33.42
CA LEU A 213 2.67 1.60 -34.58
C LEU A 213 2.55 2.96 -35.28
N ASP A 214 1.34 3.54 -35.33
CA ASP A 214 1.09 4.82 -35.99
C ASP A 214 1.83 6.00 -35.35
N ILE A 215 2.18 5.89 -34.07
CA ILE A 215 2.90 6.94 -33.33
C ILE A 215 4.39 6.64 -33.14
N ALA A 216 4.85 5.47 -33.59
CA ALA A 216 6.19 4.97 -33.35
C ALA A 216 7.21 5.58 -34.32
N ASP A 217 8.29 6.16 -33.78
CA ASP A 217 9.43 6.56 -34.57
C ASP A 217 10.36 5.37 -34.86
N HIS A 218 10.52 4.50 -33.86
CA HIS A 218 11.30 3.27 -33.91
C HIS A 218 10.51 2.10 -33.33
N VAL A 219 10.72 0.90 -33.87
CA VAL A 219 10.13 -0.33 -33.36
C VAL A 219 11.23 -1.33 -33.04
N LEU A 220 11.19 -1.87 -31.82
CA LEU A 220 12.06 -2.93 -31.35
C LEU A 220 11.22 -4.17 -31.07
N PHE A 221 11.66 -5.31 -31.57
CA PHE A 221 11.05 -6.59 -31.26
C PHE A 221 11.88 -7.32 -30.22
N LEU A 222 11.25 -7.65 -29.09
CA LEU A 222 11.80 -8.56 -28.11
C LEU A 222 11.55 -9.98 -28.60
N ASP A 223 12.58 -10.56 -29.23
CA ASP A 223 12.50 -11.90 -29.79
C ASP A 223 12.70 -12.96 -28.69
N PRO A 224 11.69 -13.80 -28.39
CA PRO A 224 11.82 -14.81 -27.34
C PRO A 224 12.79 -15.94 -27.71
N LYS A 225 13.12 -16.14 -28.99
CA LYS A 225 14.09 -17.18 -29.40
C LYS A 225 15.52 -16.76 -29.12
N THR A 226 15.88 -15.55 -29.54
CA THR A 226 17.23 -15.00 -29.32
C THR A 226 17.36 -14.30 -27.97
N GLN A 227 16.23 -14.02 -27.29
CA GLN A 227 16.14 -13.29 -26.03
C GLN A 227 16.86 -11.94 -26.15
N SER A 228 16.70 -11.25 -27.28
CA SER A 228 17.39 -9.99 -27.60
C SER A 228 16.43 -8.97 -28.22
N LEU A 229 16.79 -7.69 -28.13
CA LEU A 229 16.04 -6.61 -28.79
C LEU A 229 16.56 -6.43 -30.22
N VAL A 230 15.67 -6.63 -31.19
CA VAL A 230 15.97 -6.50 -32.62
C VAL A 230 15.27 -5.26 -33.16
N ASN A 231 15.99 -4.39 -33.85
CA ASN A 231 15.41 -3.22 -34.51
C ASN A 231 14.66 -3.64 -35.77
N ILE A 232 13.42 -3.18 -35.92
CA ILE A 232 12.61 -3.39 -37.12
C ILE A 232 12.68 -2.12 -37.98
N PRO A 233 13.11 -2.20 -39.25
CA PRO A 233 13.08 -1.06 -40.16
C PRO A 233 11.66 -0.56 -40.40
N ARG A 234 11.47 0.76 -40.60
CA ARG A 234 10.15 1.37 -40.89
C ARG A 234 9.43 0.72 -42.07
N SER A 235 10.17 0.26 -43.09
CA SER A 235 9.61 -0.46 -44.25
C SER A 235 8.95 -1.80 -43.89
N GLU A 236 9.30 -2.38 -42.75
CA GLU A 236 8.86 -3.69 -42.29
C GLU A 236 7.82 -3.62 -41.16
N PHE A 237 7.35 -2.42 -40.77
CA PHE A 237 6.37 -2.28 -39.68
C PHE A 237 5.09 -3.09 -39.94
N ALA A 238 4.63 -3.15 -41.18
CA ALA A 238 3.47 -3.96 -41.57
C ALA A 238 3.69 -5.48 -41.36
N SER A 239 4.95 -5.94 -41.30
CA SER A 239 5.30 -7.35 -41.10
C SER A 239 5.45 -7.75 -39.62
N VAL A 240 5.36 -6.80 -38.69
CA VAL A 240 5.43 -7.04 -37.23
C VAL A 240 4.40 -8.09 -36.80
N ALA A 241 3.19 -8.02 -37.38
CA ALA A 241 2.12 -8.99 -37.18
C ALA A 241 2.56 -10.44 -37.49
N ASN A 242 3.20 -10.63 -38.63
CA ASN A 242 3.65 -11.95 -39.07
C ASN A 242 4.75 -12.52 -38.14
N ARG A 243 5.65 -11.66 -37.65
CA ARG A 243 6.71 -12.07 -36.72
C ARG A 243 6.14 -12.51 -35.36
N ILE A 244 5.20 -11.75 -34.79
CA ILE A 244 4.57 -12.08 -33.50
C ILE A 244 3.70 -13.35 -33.62
N VAL A 245 2.88 -13.46 -34.67
CA VAL A 245 2.03 -14.64 -34.92
C VAL A 245 2.87 -15.91 -35.18
N SER A 246 3.99 -15.80 -35.88
CA SER A 246 4.88 -16.95 -36.14
C SER A 246 5.48 -17.54 -34.85
N VAL A 247 5.70 -16.70 -33.84
CA VAL A 247 6.18 -17.11 -32.52
C VAL A 247 5.05 -17.76 -31.71
N SER A 248 3.86 -17.13 -31.63
CA SER A 248 2.70 -17.70 -30.94
C SER A 248 2.26 -19.04 -31.53
N ARG A 249 2.39 -19.23 -32.86
CA ARG A 249 2.14 -20.53 -33.51
C ARG A 249 3.20 -21.59 -33.19
N SER A 250 4.44 -21.21 -32.92
CA SER A 250 5.49 -22.15 -32.53
C SER A 250 5.40 -22.59 -31.06
N GLU A 251 4.77 -21.79 -30.20
CA GLU A 251 4.49 -22.15 -28.79
C GLU A 251 3.28 -23.08 -28.63
N GLY A 252 2.44 -23.23 -29.67
CA GLY A 252 1.27 -24.12 -29.69
C GLY A 252 1.56 -25.63 -29.60
N VAL A 253 2.82 -26.04 -29.34
CA VAL A 253 3.22 -27.45 -29.18
C VAL A 253 3.89 -27.72 -27.81
N ALA A 254 4.06 -26.72 -26.93
CA ALA A 254 4.81 -26.89 -25.68
C ALA A 254 4.06 -26.49 -24.39
N ASP A 255 2.72 -26.42 -24.41
CA ASP A 255 1.93 -25.99 -23.24
C ASP A 255 1.36 -27.15 -22.38
N SER A 256 2.02 -28.32 -22.39
CA SER A 256 1.55 -29.54 -21.70
C SER A 256 2.54 -30.16 -20.71
N ALA A 257 3.49 -29.38 -20.16
CA ALA A 257 4.47 -29.92 -19.21
C ALA A 257 4.79 -29.00 -18.03
N PHE A 258 3.79 -28.46 -17.35
CA PHE A 258 3.97 -28.01 -15.96
C PHE A 258 2.71 -28.21 -15.11
N ARG A 259 2.37 -29.47 -14.85
CA ARG A 259 1.51 -29.85 -13.72
C ARG A 259 2.24 -30.89 -12.90
N ALA A 260 3.02 -30.40 -11.93
CA ALA A 260 3.58 -31.25 -10.90
C ALA A 260 2.44 -31.83 -10.05
N THR A 261 2.38 -33.15 -10.02
CA THR A 261 1.64 -33.98 -9.06
C THR A 261 2.05 -33.59 -7.64
N GLN A 262 1.20 -32.83 -6.97
CA GLN A 262 1.47 -32.35 -5.62
C GLN A 262 1.01 -33.41 -4.59
N SER A 263 1.96 -34.16 -4.05
CA SER A 263 1.75 -35.05 -2.91
C SER A 263 1.39 -34.25 -1.65
N TRP A 264 0.32 -34.65 -0.97
CA TRP A 264 -0.21 -34.03 0.26
C TRP A 264 0.85 -33.81 1.36
N GLY A 265 1.88 -34.66 1.44
CA GLY A 265 2.96 -34.53 2.43
C GLY A 265 3.87 -33.31 2.20
N ASN A 266 4.12 -32.92 0.94
CA ASN A 266 4.93 -31.76 0.61
C ASN A 266 4.14 -30.45 0.76
N ALA A 267 2.82 -30.50 0.58
CA ALA A 267 1.95 -29.35 0.83
C ALA A 267 1.92 -28.96 2.32
N ILE A 268 1.86 -29.95 3.22
CA ILE A 268 1.86 -29.73 4.66
C ILE A 268 3.24 -29.26 5.14
N ARG A 269 4.33 -29.89 4.69
CA ARG A 269 5.69 -29.45 5.05
C ARG A 269 5.96 -28.02 4.53
N GLY A 270 5.57 -27.72 3.29
CA GLY A 270 5.64 -26.35 2.75
C GLY A 270 4.73 -25.35 3.46
N LEU A 271 3.60 -25.78 4.03
CA LEU A 271 2.74 -24.93 4.86
C LEU A 271 3.41 -24.62 6.20
N VAL A 272 4.02 -25.62 6.85
CA VAL A 272 4.76 -25.46 8.12
C VAL A 272 6.03 -24.63 7.93
N ASP A 273 6.80 -24.84 6.86
CA ASP A 273 7.99 -24.05 6.57
C ASP A 273 7.62 -22.58 6.28
N ARG A 274 6.55 -22.36 5.50
CA ARG A 274 6.00 -21.00 5.32
C ARG A 274 5.55 -20.40 6.64
N PHE A 275 4.91 -21.17 7.51
CA PHE A 275 4.47 -20.71 8.82
C PHE A 275 5.65 -20.35 9.75
N LEU A 276 6.73 -21.13 9.76
CA LEU A 276 7.94 -20.89 10.56
C LEU A 276 8.76 -19.70 10.05
N ILE A 277 8.93 -19.57 8.73
CA ILE A 277 9.57 -18.39 8.13
C ILE A 277 8.74 -17.14 8.43
N GLN A 278 7.41 -17.26 8.39
CA GLN A 278 6.49 -16.18 8.75
C GLN A 278 6.58 -15.77 10.22
N LEU A 279 6.72 -16.73 11.16
CA LEU A 279 7.01 -16.46 12.56
C LEU A 279 8.34 -15.73 12.74
N GLY A 280 9.37 -16.21 12.05
CA GLY A 280 10.71 -15.62 12.06
C GLY A 280 10.73 -14.18 11.56
N GLN A 281 9.99 -13.88 10.49
CA GLN A 281 9.88 -12.52 9.96
C GLN A 281 9.11 -11.59 10.90
N VAL A 282 8.01 -12.04 11.51
CA VAL A 282 7.24 -11.23 12.47
C VAL A 282 8.08 -10.93 13.72
N THR A 283 8.84 -11.91 14.23
CA THR A 283 9.74 -11.71 15.36
C THR A 283 10.92 -10.79 15.03
N LEU A 284 11.58 -10.95 13.87
CA LEU A 284 12.62 -10.02 13.41
C LEU A 284 12.09 -8.59 13.22
N THR A 285 10.86 -8.46 12.75
CA THR A 285 10.20 -7.16 12.56
C THR A 285 9.89 -6.50 13.92
N ALA A 286 9.43 -7.28 14.90
CA ALA A 286 9.20 -6.80 16.25
C ALA A 286 10.49 -6.32 16.94
N VAL A 287 11.62 -7.00 16.71
CA VAL A 287 12.93 -6.62 17.27
C VAL A 287 13.51 -5.37 16.57
N SER A 288 13.25 -5.18 15.28
CA SER A 288 13.75 -4.03 14.51
C SER A 288 12.84 -2.79 14.52
N LEU A 289 11.67 -2.87 15.18
CA LEU A 289 10.67 -1.80 15.27
C LEU A 289 11.23 -0.42 15.67
N PRO A 290 12.09 -0.30 16.70
CA PRO A 290 12.61 0.99 17.15
C PRO A 290 13.51 1.68 16.11
N TRP A 291 14.24 0.90 15.31
CA TRP A 291 15.11 1.42 14.25
C TRP A 291 14.36 1.65 12.94
N THR A 292 13.31 0.88 12.67
CA THR A 292 12.50 0.97 11.44
C THR A 292 11.51 2.14 11.44
N LEU A 293 11.10 2.64 12.60
CA LEU A 293 10.18 3.78 12.72
C LEU A 293 10.85 5.17 12.76
N ARG A 294 12.14 5.28 12.44
CA ARG A 294 12.81 6.59 12.38
C ARG A 294 12.16 7.46 11.29
N PRO A 295 11.59 8.63 11.65
CA PRO A 295 10.90 9.48 10.70
C PRO A 295 11.90 10.21 9.80
N THR A 296 12.21 9.64 8.64
CA THR A 296 12.88 10.37 7.55
C THR A 296 11.83 10.85 6.57
N PHE A 297 11.16 11.96 6.89
CA PHE A 297 10.18 12.58 6.00
C PHE A 297 10.84 13.71 5.22
N PRO A 298 10.97 13.61 3.88
CA PRO A 298 11.44 14.74 3.09
C PRO A 298 10.40 15.86 3.04
N THR A 299 9.11 15.57 3.26
CA THR A 299 8.03 16.57 3.28
C THR A 299 6.95 16.22 4.33
N ILE A 300 6.74 17.11 5.30
CA ILE A 300 5.79 16.91 6.41
C ILE A 300 4.33 16.90 5.92
N ARG A 301 4.01 17.70 4.90
CA ARG A 301 2.66 17.80 4.32
C ARG A 301 2.15 16.43 3.86
N TRP A 302 2.97 15.69 3.11
CA TRP A 302 2.60 14.38 2.60
C TRP A 302 2.51 13.35 3.73
N ALA A 303 3.46 13.36 4.67
CA ALA A 303 3.40 12.51 5.86
C ALA A 303 2.08 12.68 6.63
N LEU A 304 1.66 13.93 6.86
CA LEU A 304 0.40 14.25 7.54
C LEU A 304 -0.81 13.78 6.73
N ARG A 305 -0.78 13.91 5.39
CA ARG A 305 -1.88 13.47 4.52
C ARG A 305 -2.10 11.97 4.57
N PHE A 306 -1.03 11.18 4.44
CA PHE A 306 -1.08 9.71 4.59
C PHE A 306 -1.48 9.32 6.02
N PHE A 307 -0.98 10.01 7.04
CA PHE A 307 -1.37 9.78 8.43
C PHE A 307 -2.87 9.99 8.66
N LEU A 308 -3.43 11.10 8.18
CA LEU A 308 -4.87 11.38 8.28
C LEU A 308 -5.71 10.33 7.55
N HIS A 309 -5.24 9.84 6.40
CA HIS A 309 -5.89 8.75 5.69
C HIS A 309 -5.92 7.47 6.54
N TYR A 310 -4.78 7.02 7.05
CA TYR A 310 -4.71 5.82 7.89
C TYR A 310 -5.42 5.98 9.24
N LEU A 311 -5.41 7.18 9.83
CA LEU A 311 -6.17 7.47 11.05
C LEU A 311 -7.67 7.32 10.82
N ARG A 312 -8.20 7.77 9.67
CA ARG A 312 -9.60 7.56 9.29
C ARG A 312 -9.91 6.10 8.96
N LEU A 313 -8.96 5.37 8.38
CA LEU A 313 -9.14 3.95 8.08
C LEU A 313 -9.25 3.12 9.38
N VAL A 314 -8.29 3.32 10.30
CA VAL A 314 -8.20 2.60 11.58
C VAL A 314 -9.28 3.07 12.56
N GLY A 315 -9.46 4.39 12.70
CA GLY A 315 -10.40 5.04 13.62
C GLY A 315 -11.76 5.40 13.01
N GLY A 316 -12.13 4.82 11.86
CA GLY A 316 -13.38 5.13 11.16
C GLY A 316 -14.63 4.65 11.90
N ALA A 317 -15.81 5.15 11.49
CA ALA A 317 -17.09 4.91 12.18
C ALA A 317 -17.42 3.43 12.42
N SER A 318 -17.02 2.53 11.52
CA SER A 318 -17.22 1.09 11.74
C SER A 318 -16.39 0.55 12.91
N ALA A 319 -15.16 1.03 13.13
CA ALA A 319 -14.37 0.64 14.30
C ALA A 319 -15.05 1.05 15.61
N TRP A 320 -15.67 2.22 15.63
CA TRP A 320 -16.41 2.72 16.79
C TRP A 320 -17.61 1.82 17.09
N ALA A 321 -18.43 1.52 16.08
CA ALA A 321 -19.61 0.67 16.25
C ALA A 321 -19.25 -0.70 16.84
N TYR A 322 -18.23 -1.37 16.28
CA TYR A 322 -17.78 -2.68 16.77
C TYR A 322 -17.26 -2.62 18.21
N LEU A 323 -16.46 -1.62 18.56
CA LEU A 323 -15.86 -1.49 19.89
C LEU A 323 -16.90 -1.08 20.95
N ILE A 324 -17.88 -0.26 20.58
CA ILE A 324 -19.02 0.07 21.44
C ILE A 324 -19.82 -1.20 21.75
N ILE A 325 -20.21 -1.96 20.72
CA ILE A 325 -20.97 -3.21 20.90
C ILE A 325 -20.19 -4.20 21.76
N ALA A 326 -18.90 -4.37 21.49
CA ALA A 326 -18.04 -5.26 22.26
C ALA A 326 -17.92 -4.83 23.73
N GLY A 327 -17.76 -3.53 23.98
CA GLY A 327 -17.79 -2.95 25.33
C GLY A 327 -19.12 -3.19 26.05
N LEU A 328 -20.24 -2.98 25.36
CA LEU A 328 -21.58 -3.26 25.90
C LEU A 328 -21.75 -4.74 26.27
N ILE A 329 -21.33 -5.65 25.40
CA ILE A 329 -21.42 -7.09 25.65
C ILE A 329 -20.58 -7.46 26.87
N VAL A 330 -19.31 -7.05 26.92
CA VAL A 330 -18.40 -7.45 28.00
C VAL A 330 -18.78 -6.79 29.33
N GLY A 331 -19.22 -5.53 29.34
CA GLY A 331 -19.71 -4.89 30.56
C GLY A 331 -20.95 -5.58 31.11
N PHE A 332 -21.90 -5.94 30.23
CA PHE A 332 -23.10 -6.68 30.61
C PHE A 332 -22.75 -8.07 31.13
N THR A 333 -22.01 -8.88 30.37
CA THR A 333 -21.72 -10.26 30.76
C THR A 333 -20.91 -10.33 32.04
N THR A 334 -19.91 -9.46 32.20
CA THR A 334 -19.10 -9.42 33.42
C THR A 334 -19.95 -9.07 34.63
N THR A 335 -20.85 -8.08 34.52
CA THR A 335 -21.66 -7.64 35.67
C THR A 335 -22.78 -8.63 35.98
N TYR A 336 -23.56 -9.01 34.95
CA TYR A 336 -24.71 -9.88 35.09
C TYR A 336 -24.32 -11.25 35.62
N PHE A 337 -23.33 -11.91 35.00
CA PHE A 337 -22.98 -13.28 35.41
C PHE A 337 -22.28 -13.31 36.76
N THR A 338 -21.42 -12.33 37.07
CA THR A 338 -20.74 -12.27 38.37
C THR A 338 -21.73 -12.11 39.52
N LEU A 339 -22.77 -11.28 39.36
CA LEU A 339 -23.75 -11.03 40.42
C LEU A 339 -24.90 -12.03 40.44
N ARG A 340 -25.26 -12.61 39.29
CA ARG A 340 -26.37 -13.56 39.19
C ARG A 340 -26.01 -14.94 39.71
N PHE A 341 -24.79 -15.41 39.46
CA PHE A 341 -24.35 -16.78 39.75
C PHE A 341 -23.46 -16.88 41.01
N LEU A 342 -23.62 -15.95 41.95
CA LEU A 342 -22.98 -16.02 43.26
C LEU A 342 -23.42 -17.26 44.03
N PRO A 343 -22.50 -18.14 44.46
CA PRO A 343 -22.85 -19.27 45.32
C PRO A 343 -23.38 -18.75 46.66
N PHE A 344 -24.49 -19.33 47.12
CA PHE A 344 -25.19 -18.94 48.36
C PHE A 344 -25.57 -17.45 48.42
N ARG A 345 -26.03 -16.89 47.29
CA ARG A 345 -26.38 -15.48 47.08
C ARG A 345 -27.06 -14.80 48.28
N THR A 346 -28.03 -15.45 48.92
CA THR A 346 -28.77 -14.88 50.08
C THR A 346 -27.87 -14.55 51.28
N TYR A 347 -26.78 -15.28 51.47
CA TYR A 347 -25.86 -15.12 52.61
C TYR A 347 -24.57 -14.40 52.24
N THR A 348 -24.04 -14.63 51.04
CA THR A 348 -22.73 -14.12 50.59
C THR A 348 -22.83 -12.74 49.96
N GLN A 349 -23.94 -12.41 49.30
CA GLN A 349 -24.07 -11.16 48.56
C GLN A 349 -23.95 -9.91 49.45
N PRO A 350 -24.60 -9.80 50.62
CA PRO A 350 -24.45 -8.61 51.47
C PRO A 350 -23.02 -8.38 51.96
N LEU A 351 -22.21 -9.43 52.03
CA LEU A 351 -20.83 -9.40 52.55
C LEU A 351 -19.77 -9.17 51.46
N LEU A 352 -20.10 -9.41 50.19
CA LEU A 352 -19.13 -9.42 49.09
C LEU A 352 -19.47 -8.46 47.95
N ILE A 353 -20.68 -7.88 47.91
CA ILE A 353 -21.12 -7.07 46.76
C ILE A 353 -20.21 -5.87 46.48
N ASP A 354 -19.62 -5.27 47.51
CA ASP A 354 -18.66 -4.18 47.40
C ASP A 354 -17.31 -4.64 46.81
N GLU A 355 -16.77 -5.76 47.31
CA GLU A 355 -15.53 -6.36 46.80
C GLU A 355 -15.68 -6.90 45.37
N LEU A 356 -16.84 -7.49 45.06
CA LEU A 356 -17.16 -7.98 43.72
C LEU A 356 -17.26 -6.81 42.74
N LEU A 357 -17.91 -5.71 43.12
CA LEU A 357 -18.05 -4.58 42.23
C LEU A 357 -16.71 -3.89 41.96
N ALA A 358 -15.88 -3.73 42.99
CA ALA A 358 -14.51 -3.26 42.84
C ALA A 358 -13.67 -4.20 41.95
N SER A 359 -13.89 -5.51 42.06
CA SER A 359 -13.22 -6.53 41.23
C SER A 359 -13.69 -6.50 39.78
N ILE A 360 -14.99 -6.26 39.52
CA ILE A 360 -15.55 -6.07 38.17
C ILE A 360 -14.93 -4.84 37.52
N GLY A 361 -14.87 -3.70 38.22
CA GLY A 361 -14.25 -2.47 37.70
C GLY A 361 -12.78 -2.68 37.35
N PHE A 362 -12.02 -3.31 38.25
CA PHE A 362 -10.64 -3.71 38.02
C PHE A 362 -10.50 -4.63 36.79
N ALA A 363 -11.31 -5.68 36.70
CA ALA A 363 -11.23 -6.66 35.61
C ALA A 363 -11.59 -6.04 34.25
N LEU A 364 -12.63 -5.21 34.20
CA LEU A 364 -13.02 -4.48 33.00
C LEU A 364 -11.92 -3.53 32.54
N TYR A 365 -11.34 -2.73 33.45
CA TYR A 365 -10.33 -1.74 33.11
C TYR A 365 -8.97 -2.36 32.75
N ARG A 366 -8.46 -3.32 33.54
CA ARG A 366 -7.08 -3.84 33.36
C ARG A 366 -6.99 -5.06 32.46
N VAL A 367 -8.05 -5.84 32.28
CA VAL A 367 -7.95 -7.15 31.62
C VAL A 367 -8.93 -7.29 30.46
N LEU A 368 -10.24 -7.32 30.75
CA LEU A 368 -11.25 -7.75 29.79
C LEU A 368 -11.39 -6.77 28.61
N VAL A 369 -11.54 -5.47 28.88
CA VAL A 369 -11.67 -4.48 27.80
C VAL A 369 -10.37 -4.33 27.00
N PRO A 370 -9.19 -4.16 27.62
CA PRO A 370 -7.93 -4.07 26.86
C PRO A 370 -7.69 -5.27 25.93
N VAL A 371 -7.87 -6.50 26.43
CA VAL A 371 -7.67 -7.72 25.63
C VAL A 371 -8.67 -7.78 24.48
N LEU A 372 -9.96 -7.62 24.76
CA LEU A 372 -11.02 -7.68 23.75
C LEU A 372 -10.86 -6.58 22.70
N ALA A 373 -10.66 -5.34 23.13
CA ALA A 373 -10.54 -4.18 22.24
C ALA A 373 -9.33 -4.33 21.31
N THR A 374 -8.16 -4.68 21.85
CA THR A 374 -6.95 -4.87 21.03
C THR A 374 -7.06 -6.06 20.08
N VAL A 375 -7.72 -7.16 20.47
CA VAL A 375 -8.00 -8.29 19.55
C VAL A 375 -8.92 -7.86 18.41
N LEU A 376 -10.00 -7.13 18.70
CA LEU A 376 -10.92 -6.64 17.66
C LEU A 376 -10.27 -5.61 16.74
N ILE A 377 -9.44 -4.71 17.30
CA ILE A 377 -8.64 -3.76 16.52
C ILE A 377 -7.63 -4.50 15.64
N ALA A 378 -6.95 -5.52 16.17
CA ALA A 378 -6.00 -6.33 15.41
C ALA A 378 -6.67 -7.07 14.25
N ALA A 379 -7.85 -7.65 14.48
CA ALA A 379 -8.62 -8.36 13.46
C ALA A 379 -9.15 -7.39 12.40
N ARG A 380 -9.89 -6.35 12.78
CA ARG A 380 -10.55 -5.44 11.82
C ARG A 380 -9.60 -4.43 11.22
N CYS A 381 -8.87 -3.68 12.05
CA CYS A 381 -8.02 -2.59 11.57
C CYS A 381 -6.73 -3.11 10.94
N GLY A 382 -6.14 -4.18 11.48
CA GLY A 382 -5.00 -4.85 10.85
C GLY A 382 -5.35 -5.37 9.44
N ALA A 383 -6.49 -6.07 9.31
CA ALA A 383 -7.03 -6.51 8.03
C ALA A 383 -7.25 -5.36 7.04
N ALA A 384 -7.84 -4.25 7.49
CA ALA A 384 -8.09 -3.09 6.64
C ALA A 384 -6.80 -2.50 6.07
N VAL A 385 -5.73 -2.41 6.89
CA VAL A 385 -4.41 -1.97 6.42
C VAL A 385 -3.79 -2.97 5.45
N ALA A 386 -3.89 -4.27 5.73
CA ALA A 386 -3.37 -5.29 4.82
C ALA A 386 -4.08 -5.27 3.46
N ALA A 387 -5.40 -5.03 3.45
CA ALA A 387 -6.18 -4.86 2.24
C ALA A 387 -5.73 -3.63 1.45
N ASP A 388 -5.66 -2.46 2.10
CA ASP A 388 -5.24 -1.20 1.47
C ASP A 388 -3.82 -1.29 0.88
N VAL A 389 -2.85 -1.74 1.69
CA VAL A 389 -1.45 -1.90 1.24
C VAL A 389 -1.35 -2.98 0.16
N GLY A 390 -2.13 -4.06 0.27
CA GLY A 390 -2.19 -5.13 -0.72
C GLY A 390 -2.71 -4.64 -2.08
N VAL A 391 -3.76 -3.82 -2.09
CA VAL A 391 -4.29 -3.18 -3.31
C VAL A 391 -3.25 -2.23 -3.90
N LYS A 392 -2.55 -1.42 -3.09
CA LYS A 392 -1.46 -0.55 -3.56
C LYS A 392 -0.27 -1.31 -4.14
N ARG A 393 0.04 -2.50 -3.58
CA ARG A 393 1.09 -3.37 -4.10
C ARG A 393 0.68 -3.98 -5.44
N TYR A 394 -0.54 -4.48 -5.53
CA TYR A 394 -1.10 -5.06 -6.74
C TYR A 394 -1.23 -4.02 -7.87
N GLY A 395 -1.77 -2.85 -7.55
CA GLY A 395 -1.98 -1.69 -8.44
C GLY A 395 -0.71 -1.00 -8.93
N GLY A 396 0.47 -1.39 -8.42
CA GLY A 396 1.75 -0.76 -8.76
C GLY A 396 1.99 0.60 -8.09
N SER A 397 1.06 1.14 -7.28
CA SER A 397 1.21 2.44 -6.61
C SER A 397 2.45 2.48 -5.72
N ILE A 398 2.83 1.37 -5.08
CA ILE A 398 4.07 1.28 -4.29
C ILE A 398 5.32 1.45 -5.18
N ASP A 399 5.28 0.91 -6.40
CA ASP A 399 6.39 1.04 -7.34
C ASP A 399 6.42 2.45 -7.97
N ALA A 400 5.25 3.08 -8.17
CA ALA A 400 5.17 4.51 -8.50
C ALA A 400 5.79 5.42 -7.43
N MET A 401 5.65 5.10 -6.14
CA MET A 401 6.35 5.88 -5.10
C MET A 401 7.87 5.81 -5.27
N LYS A 402 8.40 4.64 -5.62
CA LYS A 402 9.85 4.45 -5.80
C LYS A 402 10.40 5.24 -6.98
N THR A 403 9.64 5.41 -8.07
CA THR A 403 10.09 6.23 -9.21
C THR A 403 10.24 7.71 -8.82
N PHE A 404 9.36 8.21 -7.96
CA PHE A 404 9.48 9.53 -7.32
C PHE A 404 10.52 9.59 -6.18
N GLN A 405 11.30 8.53 -5.95
CA GLN A 405 12.21 8.39 -4.79
C GLN A 405 11.52 8.56 -3.43
N ALA A 406 10.20 8.46 -3.38
CA ALA A 406 9.43 8.44 -2.16
C ALA A 406 9.56 7.05 -1.54
N THR A 407 10.27 6.94 -0.42
CA THR A 407 10.47 5.65 0.24
C THR A 407 9.13 5.11 0.77
N PRO A 408 8.65 3.93 0.32
CA PRO A 408 7.36 3.40 0.78
C PRO A 408 7.28 3.22 2.30
N ARG A 409 8.41 2.96 2.96
CA ARG A 409 8.49 2.85 4.42
C ARG A 409 8.14 4.15 5.13
N SER A 410 8.64 5.30 4.66
CA SER A 410 8.35 6.59 5.30
C SER A 410 6.89 7.00 5.12
N TYR A 411 6.29 6.76 3.96
CA TYR A 411 4.94 7.26 3.65
C TYR A 411 3.81 6.29 3.97
N LEU A 412 4.10 5.00 4.16
CA LEU A 412 3.09 4.01 4.51
C LEU A 412 3.31 3.50 5.94
N LEU A 413 4.44 2.86 6.23
CA LEU A 413 4.67 2.21 7.53
C LEU A 413 4.62 3.19 8.71
N VAL A 414 5.32 4.33 8.63
CA VAL A 414 5.35 5.29 9.74
C VAL A 414 3.97 5.92 9.99
N PRO A 415 3.23 6.41 8.97
CA PRO A 415 1.85 6.87 9.12
C PRO A 415 0.89 5.79 9.64
N ILE A 416 1.01 4.54 9.20
CA ILE A 416 0.24 3.42 9.72
C ILE A 416 0.51 3.23 11.21
N ALA A 417 1.79 3.11 11.60
CA ALA A 417 2.17 2.91 12.99
C ALA A 417 1.69 4.07 13.88
N ALA A 418 1.86 5.31 13.43
CA ALA A 418 1.36 6.50 14.12
C ALA A 418 -0.17 6.51 14.23
N ALA A 419 -0.89 6.10 13.18
CA ALA A 419 -2.35 6.02 13.20
C ALA A 419 -2.84 5.01 14.25
N PHE A 420 -2.20 3.84 14.37
CA PHE A 420 -2.51 2.88 15.43
C PHE A 420 -2.14 3.41 16.82
N LEU A 421 -0.99 4.09 16.95
CA LEU A 421 -0.57 4.71 18.21
C LEU A 421 -1.62 5.68 18.77
N VAL A 422 -2.30 6.43 17.89
CA VAL A 422 -3.35 7.39 18.27
C VAL A 422 -4.72 6.73 18.38
N ALA A 423 -5.11 5.88 17.42
CA ALA A 423 -6.45 5.33 17.37
C ALA A 423 -6.70 4.25 18.43
N THR A 424 -5.71 3.42 18.75
CA THR A 424 -5.90 2.29 19.68
C THR A 424 -6.32 2.75 21.08
N PRO A 425 -5.66 3.72 21.75
CA PRO A 425 -6.10 4.21 23.06
C PRO A 425 -7.49 4.85 23.02
N VAL A 426 -7.83 5.57 21.94
CA VAL A 426 -9.14 6.23 21.79
C VAL A 426 -10.26 5.19 21.69
N LEU A 427 -10.08 4.18 20.82
CA LEU A 427 -11.08 3.13 20.60
C LEU A 427 -11.26 2.24 21.84
N GLU A 428 -10.19 1.97 22.56
CA GLU A 428 -10.26 1.22 23.81
C GLU A 428 -10.95 2.01 24.91
N THR A 429 -10.60 3.30 25.08
CA THR A 429 -11.26 4.18 26.05
C THR A 429 -12.76 4.24 25.77
N LEU A 430 -13.14 4.33 24.49
CA LEU A 430 -14.52 4.25 24.06
C LEU A 430 -15.17 2.93 24.50
N ALA A 431 -14.54 1.78 24.21
CA ALA A 431 -15.06 0.48 24.63
C ALA A 431 -15.23 0.38 26.16
N TYR A 432 -14.27 0.91 26.93
CA TYR A 432 -14.32 0.92 28.39
C TYR A 432 -15.45 1.80 28.92
N VAL A 433 -15.65 2.99 28.36
CA VAL A 433 -16.74 3.90 28.74
C VAL A 433 -18.10 3.22 28.57
N PHE A 434 -18.32 2.53 27.45
CA PHE A 434 -19.57 1.81 27.21
C PHE A 434 -19.71 0.55 28.07
N ALA A 435 -18.62 -0.17 28.33
CA ALA A 435 -18.60 -1.30 29.27
C ALA A 435 -18.96 -0.85 30.70
N ARG A 436 -18.41 0.28 31.14
CA ARG A 436 -18.71 0.91 32.43
C ARG A 436 -20.16 1.36 32.51
N MET A 437 -20.68 1.99 31.46
CA MET A 437 -22.07 2.44 31.38
C MET A 437 -23.07 1.28 31.50
N ILE A 438 -22.89 0.22 30.70
CA ILE A 438 -23.82 -0.92 30.74
C ILE A 438 -23.70 -1.70 32.05
N SER A 439 -22.51 -1.74 32.67
CA SER A 439 -22.32 -2.33 33.99
C SER A 439 -23.18 -1.60 35.04
N ALA A 440 -23.17 -0.26 35.03
CA ALA A 440 -24.00 0.54 35.93
C ALA A 440 -25.51 0.28 35.73
N VAL A 441 -25.96 0.21 34.47
CA VAL A 441 -27.35 -0.09 34.12
C VAL A 441 -27.73 -1.49 34.60
N THR A 442 -26.89 -2.49 34.31
CA THR A 442 -27.11 -3.88 34.70
C THR A 442 -27.20 -4.03 36.22
N PHE A 443 -26.27 -3.40 36.96
CA PHE A 443 -26.29 -3.41 38.42
C PHE A 443 -27.58 -2.79 38.97
N SER A 444 -27.98 -1.64 38.43
CA SER A 444 -29.16 -0.90 38.89
C SER A 444 -30.45 -1.71 38.65
N MET A 445 -30.54 -2.45 37.54
CA MET A 445 -31.65 -3.35 37.25
C MET A 445 -31.66 -4.61 38.14
N MET A 446 -30.49 -5.08 38.58
CA MET A 446 -30.39 -6.25 39.46
C MET A 446 -30.60 -5.94 40.94
N HIS A 447 -30.33 -4.68 41.35
CA HIS A 447 -30.31 -4.21 42.73
C HIS A 447 -31.03 -2.85 42.86
N GLU A 448 -32.33 -2.84 42.58
CA GLU A 448 -33.16 -1.63 42.63
C GLU A 448 -33.13 -0.95 44.02
N GLU A 449 -33.01 -1.73 45.10
CA GLU A 449 -33.00 -1.24 46.49
C GLU A 449 -31.74 -0.45 46.87
N ILE A 450 -30.59 -0.75 46.24
CA ILE A 450 -29.28 -0.15 46.57
C ILE A 450 -28.97 1.03 45.64
N GLY A 451 -29.40 0.93 44.37
CA GLY A 451 -29.31 1.99 43.38
C GLY A 451 -27.91 2.26 42.82
N VAL A 452 -27.85 3.20 41.86
CA VAL A 452 -26.63 3.52 41.08
C VAL A 452 -25.54 4.25 41.89
N HIS A 453 -25.89 4.84 43.03
CA HIS A 453 -24.96 5.62 43.84
C HIS A 453 -23.92 4.71 44.52
N PHE A 454 -24.39 3.59 45.09
CA PHE A 454 -23.53 2.53 45.61
C PHE A 454 -22.60 1.99 44.52
N TRP A 455 -23.12 1.80 43.31
CA TRP A 455 -22.31 1.33 42.20
C TRP A 455 -21.13 2.28 41.90
N ARG A 456 -21.38 3.59 41.84
CA ARG A 456 -20.31 4.58 41.59
C ARG A 456 -19.25 4.58 42.68
N GLN A 457 -19.65 4.38 43.94
CA GLN A 457 -18.72 4.41 45.07
C GLN A 457 -17.78 3.20 45.09
N HIS A 458 -18.26 2.02 44.69
CA HIS A 458 -17.51 0.77 44.82
C HIS A 458 -16.85 0.30 43.52
N PHE A 459 -17.44 0.56 42.35
CA PHE A 459 -16.91 0.08 41.06
C PHE A 459 -15.50 0.61 40.78
N ASP A 460 -15.29 1.92 40.96
CA ASP A 460 -14.02 2.57 40.65
C ASP A 460 -12.98 2.44 41.79
N ARG A 461 -13.33 1.81 42.93
CA ARG A 461 -12.48 1.77 44.15
C ARG A 461 -11.09 1.14 43.93
N ARG A 462 -11.00 0.14 43.04
CA ARG A 462 -9.72 -0.49 42.63
C ARG A 462 -9.18 0.03 41.30
N VAL A 463 -9.90 0.94 40.65
CA VAL A 463 -9.53 1.54 39.36
C VAL A 463 -8.86 2.89 39.58
N VAL A 464 -9.43 3.77 40.41
CA VAL A 464 -8.89 5.11 40.68
C VAL A 464 -8.59 5.23 42.18
N PRO A 465 -7.34 5.57 42.57
CA PRO A 465 -6.99 5.71 43.98
C PRO A 465 -7.66 6.95 44.59
N TYR A 466 -7.98 6.88 45.89
CA TYR A 466 -8.57 8.01 46.62
C TYR A 466 -7.67 9.26 46.53
N GLY A 467 -8.21 10.35 45.96
CA GLY A 467 -7.50 11.63 45.82
C GLY A 467 -6.64 11.77 44.55
N GLY A 468 -6.55 10.74 43.70
CA GLY A 468 -5.84 10.78 42.42
C GLY A 468 -6.77 10.74 41.20
N TRP A 469 -6.32 11.22 40.05
CA TRP A 469 -7.08 11.17 38.78
C TRP A 469 -6.57 10.11 37.80
N ILE A 470 -5.39 9.53 38.08
CA ILE A 470 -4.75 8.53 37.22
C ILE A 470 -5.18 7.13 37.69
N PRO A 471 -5.76 6.30 36.81
CA PRO A 471 -6.12 4.94 37.17
C PRO A 471 -4.91 4.08 37.57
N VAL A 472 -5.09 3.21 38.55
CA VAL A 472 -4.08 2.23 38.96
C VAL A 472 -3.81 1.28 37.79
N GLY A 473 -2.54 1.19 37.38
CA GLY A 473 -2.14 0.37 36.24
C GLY A 473 -2.28 1.04 34.88
N PHE A 474 -2.61 2.34 34.83
CA PHE A 474 -2.65 3.11 33.57
C PHE A 474 -1.41 2.88 32.70
N GLY A 475 -0.21 2.93 33.29
CA GLY A 475 1.04 2.70 32.56
C GLY A 475 1.11 1.32 31.88
N TRP A 476 0.69 0.26 32.58
CA TRP A 476 0.67 -1.11 32.04
C TRP A 476 -0.36 -1.27 30.92
N VAL A 477 -1.56 -0.72 31.13
CA VAL A 477 -2.65 -0.72 30.14
C VAL A 477 -2.21 0.04 28.89
N THR A 478 -1.79 1.29 29.03
CA THR A 478 -1.30 2.08 27.90
C THR A 478 -0.13 1.40 27.18
N MET A 479 0.86 0.88 27.91
CA MET A 479 2.01 0.20 27.29
C MET A 479 1.59 -0.98 26.43
N LYS A 480 0.79 -1.92 26.96
CA LYS A 480 0.38 -3.10 26.20
C LYS A 480 -0.52 -2.74 25.02
N ASN A 481 -1.39 -1.75 25.17
CA ASN A 481 -2.29 -1.35 24.10
C ASN A 481 -1.57 -0.63 22.95
N LEU A 482 -0.61 0.25 23.27
CA LEU A 482 0.25 0.86 22.26
C LEU A 482 1.10 -0.21 21.55
N ALA A 483 1.68 -1.15 22.29
CA ALA A 483 2.44 -2.26 21.72
C ALA A 483 1.59 -3.11 20.77
N CYS A 484 0.39 -3.51 21.21
CA CYS A 484 -0.57 -4.27 20.41
C CYS A 484 -1.03 -3.51 19.15
N GLY A 485 -1.33 -2.22 19.28
CA GLY A 485 -1.75 -1.37 18.18
C GLY A 485 -0.66 -1.26 17.11
N VAL A 486 0.56 -0.86 17.51
CA VAL A 486 1.68 -0.72 16.57
C VAL A 486 2.03 -2.07 15.94
N ALA A 487 2.08 -3.16 16.72
CA ALA A 487 2.34 -4.50 16.19
C ALA A 487 1.31 -4.90 15.13
N SER A 488 0.02 -4.63 15.38
CA SER A 488 -1.06 -4.92 14.43
C SER A 488 -0.91 -4.15 13.12
N GLY A 489 -0.60 -2.85 13.19
CA GLY A 489 -0.37 -2.02 12.00
C GLY A 489 0.84 -2.48 11.20
N VAL A 490 1.93 -2.82 11.89
CA VAL A 490 3.17 -3.32 11.27
C VAL A 490 2.95 -4.66 10.59
N ILE A 491 2.29 -5.61 11.27
CA ILE A 491 1.94 -6.92 10.66
C ILE A 491 1.07 -6.70 9.42
N GLY A 492 0.04 -5.84 9.51
CA GLY A 492 -0.81 -5.52 8.36
C GLY A 492 -0.03 -4.94 7.17
N TYR A 493 0.92 -4.02 7.43
CA TYR A 493 1.79 -3.45 6.40
C TYR A 493 2.63 -4.53 5.69
N TYR A 494 3.38 -5.34 6.44
CA TYR A 494 4.26 -6.35 5.85
C TYR A 494 3.49 -7.45 5.12
N ARG A 495 2.33 -7.85 5.64
CA ARG A 495 1.44 -8.82 4.98
C ARG A 495 0.85 -8.25 3.70
N GLY A 496 0.40 -6.98 3.70
CA GLY A 496 -0.05 -6.29 2.50
C GLY A 496 1.05 -6.13 1.46
N LEU A 497 2.29 -5.86 1.88
CA LEU A 497 3.44 -5.64 0.98
C LEU A 497 3.94 -6.93 0.29
N SER A 498 3.54 -8.11 0.78
CA SER A 498 3.92 -9.38 0.17
C SER A 498 3.56 -9.41 -1.33
N PRO A 499 4.35 -10.09 -2.19
CA PRO A 499 4.10 -10.13 -3.63
C PRO A 499 2.65 -10.57 -3.96
N LYS A 500 2.01 -9.85 -4.89
CA LYS A 500 0.62 -10.11 -5.35
C LYS A 500 0.63 -10.31 -6.86
N GLN A 501 0.06 -11.42 -7.32
CA GLN A 501 -0.16 -11.73 -8.73
C GLN A 501 -1.66 -11.73 -9.06
N SER A 502 -2.52 -11.86 -8.05
CA SER A 502 -3.98 -11.88 -8.22
C SER A 502 -4.71 -11.18 -7.07
N ALA A 503 -5.99 -10.85 -7.29
CA ALA A 503 -6.89 -10.37 -6.24
C ALA A 503 -7.06 -11.39 -5.09
N ARG A 504 -6.91 -12.69 -5.38
CA ARG A 504 -6.95 -13.76 -4.35
C ARG A 504 -5.81 -13.61 -3.35
N ASP A 505 -4.61 -13.24 -3.81
CA ASP A 505 -3.46 -13.07 -2.93
C ASP A 505 -3.65 -11.92 -1.94
N VAL A 506 -4.46 -10.90 -2.31
CA VAL A 506 -4.84 -9.81 -1.41
C VAL A 506 -5.75 -10.37 -0.30
N SER A 507 -6.74 -11.19 -0.67
CA SER A 507 -7.60 -11.89 0.29
C SER A 507 -6.80 -12.77 1.26
N ASP A 508 -5.83 -13.53 0.76
CA ASP A 508 -4.99 -14.40 1.59
C ASP A 508 -4.13 -13.60 2.58
N ALA A 509 -3.63 -12.42 2.16
CA ALA A 509 -2.93 -11.51 3.07
C ALA A 509 -3.84 -10.96 4.17
N ILE A 510 -5.10 -10.65 3.87
CA ILE A 510 -6.07 -10.21 4.87
C ILE A 510 -6.27 -11.30 5.92
N THR A 511 -6.58 -12.53 5.51
CA THR A 511 -6.79 -13.66 6.42
C THR A 511 -5.55 -13.94 7.27
N SER A 512 -4.37 -13.97 6.65
CA SER A 512 -3.09 -14.17 7.35
C SER A 512 -2.82 -13.04 8.36
N THR A 513 -3.15 -11.80 8.01
CA THR A 513 -3.01 -10.65 8.92
C THR A 513 -3.86 -10.81 10.16
N VAL A 514 -5.13 -11.19 10.03
CA VAL A 514 -6.04 -11.40 11.18
C VAL A 514 -5.47 -12.42 12.16
N LEU A 515 -4.96 -13.56 11.64
CA LEU A 515 -4.38 -14.61 12.46
C LEU A 515 -3.13 -14.13 13.19
N TRP A 516 -2.19 -13.53 12.47
CA TRP A 516 -0.90 -13.10 13.03
C TRP A 516 -1.03 -11.92 13.99
N SER A 517 -1.89 -10.93 13.67
CA SER A 517 -2.12 -9.78 14.53
C SER A 517 -2.79 -10.21 15.83
N THR A 518 -3.82 -11.06 15.75
CA THR A 518 -4.54 -11.57 16.94
C THR A 518 -3.61 -12.40 17.83
N LEU A 519 -2.82 -13.32 17.24
CA LEU A 519 -1.86 -14.11 17.99
C LEU A 519 -0.81 -13.21 18.68
N CYS A 520 -0.28 -12.22 17.97
CA CYS A 520 0.68 -11.26 18.52
C CYS A 520 0.09 -10.48 19.70
N VAL A 521 -1.15 -10.00 19.58
CA VAL A 521 -1.86 -9.33 20.67
C VAL A 521 -2.00 -10.24 21.90
N LEU A 522 -2.41 -11.49 21.72
CA LEU A 522 -2.54 -12.43 22.83
C LEU A 522 -1.19 -12.70 23.53
N VAL A 523 -0.12 -12.86 22.76
CA VAL A 523 1.24 -13.03 23.29
C VAL A 523 1.71 -11.80 24.06
N ILE A 524 1.45 -10.59 23.55
CA ILE A 524 1.80 -9.33 24.24
C ILE A 524 1.04 -9.23 25.57
N HIS A 525 -0.27 -9.48 25.58
CA HIS A 525 -1.06 -9.45 26.81
C HIS A 525 -0.59 -10.50 27.81
N PHE A 526 -0.30 -11.72 27.36
CA PHE A 526 0.23 -12.77 28.21
C PHE A 526 1.59 -12.38 28.82
N ALA A 527 2.52 -11.91 28.00
CA ALA A 527 3.84 -11.50 28.46
C ALA A 527 3.76 -10.33 29.45
N VAL A 528 2.97 -9.30 29.16
CA VAL A 528 2.79 -8.15 30.05
C VAL A 528 2.13 -8.57 31.36
N ALA A 529 1.12 -9.45 31.32
CA ALA A 529 0.46 -9.95 32.52
C ALA A 529 1.45 -10.69 33.45
N LEU A 530 2.40 -11.46 32.90
CA LEU A 530 3.44 -12.13 33.70
C LEU A 530 4.34 -11.14 34.45
N PHE A 531 4.56 -9.92 33.95
CA PHE A 531 5.35 -8.90 34.64
C PHE A 531 4.49 -8.03 35.57
N GLU A 532 3.31 -7.61 35.10
CA GLU A 532 2.39 -6.75 35.83
C GLU A 532 2.00 -7.38 37.18
N PHE A 533 1.65 -8.68 37.18
CA PHE A 533 1.16 -9.37 38.38
C PHE A 533 2.25 -10.06 39.21
N LYS A 534 3.48 -10.16 38.70
CA LYS A 534 4.62 -10.68 39.48
C LYS A 534 5.20 -9.65 40.46
N SER A 535 4.86 -8.37 40.28
CA SER A 535 5.26 -7.28 41.18
C SER A 535 4.33 -7.05 42.38
N ILE A 536 3.34 -7.94 42.58
CA ILE A 536 2.29 -7.82 43.60
C ILE A 536 2.54 -8.75 44.81
N ASP A 537 3.58 -9.60 44.74
CA ASP A 537 4.16 -10.29 45.90
C ASP A 537 5.35 -9.48 46.44
#